data_AF-A0A5E4K8U4-F1
#
_entry.id   AF-A0A5E4K8U4-F1
#
_cell.length_a   1.000
_cell.length_b   1.000
_cell.length_c   1.000
_cell.angle_alpha   90.00
_cell.angle_beta   90.00
_cell.angle_gamma   90.00
#
_symmetry.space_group_name_H-M   'P 1'
#
loop_
_entity.id
_entity.type
_entity.pdbx_description
1 polymer ?
#
loop_
_entity_poly.entity_id
_entity_poly.type
_entity_poly.pdbx_seq_one_letter_code
_entity_poly.pdbx_strand_id
1 'polypeptide(L)'
;MTSRSTWKALERKAAKKLGGVRNPLSGSNSMHTSGDVIHDCYYIECKLRQKWAITGLFKDVMDEAKAEGKTPLLVIKEKGKHSELVVMDMADFMQITGAK
;
A
#
# COMPACT_ATOMS: atom_id res chain seq x y z
N MET A 1 -11.77 18.12 -2.91
CA MET A 1 -12.24 16.77 -2.55
C MET A 1 -11.64 15.75 -3.53
N THR A 2 -11.08 14.62 -3.11
CA THR A 2 -10.64 13.56 -4.04
C THR A 2 -11.88 12.73 -4.40
N SER A 3 -12.22 12.60 -5.68
CA SER A 3 -13.37 11.77 -6.07
C SER A 3 -13.14 10.31 -5.69
N ARG A 4 -14.23 9.61 -5.34
CA ARG A 4 -14.18 8.19 -4.96
C ARG A 4 -13.63 7.29 -6.06
N SER A 5 -13.77 7.73 -7.31
CA SER A 5 -13.22 7.07 -8.49
C SER A 5 -11.70 7.02 -8.50
N THR A 6 -11.02 8.08 -8.03
CA THR A 6 -9.58 8.26 -8.22
C THR A 6 -8.74 7.47 -7.23
N TRP A 7 -9.14 7.37 -5.96
CA TRP A 7 -8.42 6.53 -5.00
C TRP A 7 -8.63 5.03 -5.30
N LYS A 8 -9.86 4.61 -5.63
CA LYS A 8 -10.10 3.23 -6.09
C LYS A 8 -9.35 2.88 -7.38
N ALA A 9 -9.09 3.87 -8.24
CA ALA A 9 -8.26 3.66 -9.44
C ALA A 9 -6.79 3.42 -9.08
N LEU A 10 -6.26 4.07 -8.04
CA LEU A 10 -4.94 3.79 -7.51
C LEU A 10 -4.86 2.34 -7.00
N GLU A 11 -5.82 1.90 -6.18
CA GLU A 11 -5.81 0.53 -5.64
C GLU A 11 -5.88 -0.53 -6.74
N ARG A 12 -6.77 -0.34 -7.73
CA ARG A 12 -6.83 -1.25 -8.89
C ARG A 12 -5.52 -1.30 -9.65
N LYS A 13 -4.86 -0.15 -9.80
CA LYS A 13 -3.57 -0.05 -10.48
C LYS A 13 -2.46 -0.73 -9.67
N ALA A 14 -2.43 -0.53 -8.35
CA ALA A 14 -1.50 -1.17 -7.44
C ALA A 14 -1.68 -2.69 -7.47
N ALA A 15 -2.92 -3.18 -7.29
CA ALA A 15 -3.26 -4.59 -7.39
C ALA A 15 -2.77 -5.21 -8.70
N LYS A 16 -3.09 -4.59 -9.85
CA LYS A 16 -2.64 -5.07 -11.16
C LYS A 16 -1.12 -5.11 -11.29
N LYS A 17 -0.41 -4.08 -10.81
CA LYS A 17 1.06 -3.98 -10.93
C LYS A 17 1.80 -4.92 -9.99
N LEU A 18 1.25 -5.15 -8.79
CA LEU A 18 1.87 -5.93 -7.73
C LEU A 18 1.39 -7.40 -7.74
N GLY A 19 0.50 -7.79 -8.65
CA GLY A 19 0.03 -9.17 -8.77
C GLY A 19 -1.03 -9.57 -7.73
N GLY A 20 -1.74 -8.62 -7.13
CA GLY A 20 -2.77 -8.86 -6.13
C GLY A 20 -4.20 -8.57 -6.61
N VAL A 21 -5.17 -8.69 -5.69
CA VAL A 21 -6.58 -8.35 -5.92
C VAL A 21 -6.99 -7.22 -5.00
N ARG A 22 -7.70 -6.22 -5.52
CA ARG A 22 -8.19 -5.10 -4.70
C ARG A 22 -9.12 -5.63 -3.61
N ASN A 23 -8.85 -5.28 -2.35
CA ASN A 23 -9.67 -5.67 -1.23
C ASN A 23 -10.99 -4.85 -1.21
N PRO A 24 -12.17 -5.47 -1.37
CA PRO A 24 -13.43 -4.76 -1.17
C PRO A 24 -13.61 -4.44 0.31
N LEU A 25 -14.03 -3.21 0.62
CA LEU A 25 -14.27 -2.76 2.00
C LEU A 25 -13.00 -2.70 2.88
N SER A 26 -11.82 -2.50 2.28
CA SER A 26 -10.59 -2.17 3.01
C SER A 26 -10.77 -0.96 3.93
N GLY A 27 -10.07 -0.97 5.07
CA GLY A 27 -10.26 -0.01 6.16
C GLY A 27 -11.58 -0.16 6.96
N SER A 28 -12.35 -1.23 6.70
CA SER A 28 -13.55 -1.62 7.47
C SER A 28 -13.55 -3.14 7.69
N ASN A 29 -14.70 -3.79 7.90
CA ASN A 29 -14.82 -5.25 8.16
C ASN A 29 -14.51 -6.12 6.92
N SER A 30 -13.31 -6.03 6.37
CA SER A 30 -12.79 -7.00 5.42
C SER A 30 -12.39 -8.29 6.17
N MET A 31 -12.87 -9.45 5.70
CA MET A 31 -12.56 -10.75 6.31
C MET A 31 -11.24 -11.37 5.84
N HIS A 32 -10.49 -10.70 4.97
CA HIS A 32 -9.26 -11.25 4.36
C HIS A 32 -7.97 -10.55 4.81
N THR A 33 -7.97 -9.22 4.82
CA THR A 33 -6.85 -8.34 5.24
C THR A 33 -7.42 -6.96 5.56
N SER A 34 -6.78 -6.17 6.42
CA SER A 34 -7.15 -4.76 6.59
C SER A 34 -6.64 -3.87 5.45
N GLY A 35 -5.62 -4.32 4.71
CA GLY A 35 -4.99 -3.55 3.63
C GLY A 35 -5.84 -3.41 2.36
N ASP A 36 -5.43 -2.49 1.49
CA ASP A 36 -6.16 -2.16 0.25
C ASP A 36 -6.03 -3.20 -0.87
N VAL A 37 -4.98 -4.03 -0.83
CA VAL A 37 -4.75 -5.10 -1.81
C VAL A 37 -4.48 -6.41 -1.09
N ILE A 38 -5.26 -7.43 -1.43
CA ILE A 38 -5.05 -8.82 -1.03
C ILE A 38 -3.83 -9.34 -1.80
N HIS A 39 -2.79 -9.71 -1.05
CA HIS A 39 -1.54 -10.26 -1.56
C HIS A 39 -0.96 -11.26 -0.54
N ASP A 40 -0.28 -12.29 -1.03
CA ASP A 40 0.25 -13.38 -0.20
C ASP A 40 1.43 -12.91 0.66
N CYS A 41 2.41 -12.22 0.05
CA CYS A 41 3.62 -11.75 0.74
C CYS A 41 3.51 -10.37 1.40
N TYR A 42 2.77 -9.43 0.80
CA TYR A 42 2.81 -8.01 1.19
C TYR A 42 1.51 -7.54 1.85
N TYR A 43 1.64 -6.70 2.87
CA TYR A 43 0.55 -5.87 3.37
C TYR A 43 0.58 -4.54 2.63
N ILE A 44 -0.38 -4.32 1.72
CA ILE A 44 -0.34 -3.21 0.77
C ILE A 44 -1.39 -2.17 1.13
N GLU A 45 -0.94 -0.95 1.40
CA GLU A 45 -1.80 0.20 1.68
C GLU A 45 -1.62 1.28 0.60
N CYS A 46 -2.70 1.90 0.12
CA CYS A 46 -2.70 2.89 -0.94
C CYS A 46 -3.14 4.27 -0.45
N LYS A 47 -2.27 5.29 -0.55
CA LYS A 47 -2.61 6.67 -0.18
C LYS A 47 -2.52 7.64 -1.36
N LEU A 48 -3.64 8.33 -1.62
CA LEU A 48 -3.74 9.44 -2.59
C LEU A 48 -3.98 10.77 -1.86
N ARG A 49 -2.96 11.63 -1.80
CA ARG A 49 -2.98 12.95 -1.16
C ARG A 49 -2.14 13.96 -1.96
N GLN A 50 -2.15 15.20 -1.49
CA GLN A 50 -1.45 16.34 -2.11
C GLN A 50 -0.17 16.72 -1.34
N LYS A 51 -0.13 16.38 -0.04
CA LYS A 51 1.01 16.52 0.87
C LYS A 51 1.06 15.29 1.78
N TRP A 52 2.23 14.98 2.31
CA TRP A 52 2.49 13.70 2.98
C TRP A 52 3.30 13.88 4.26
N ALA A 53 2.94 13.12 5.30
CA ALA A 53 3.82 12.77 6.41
C ALA A 53 4.15 11.28 6.28
N ILE A 54 5.09 10.95 5.39
CA ILE A 54 5.33 9.57 4.92
C ILE A 54 5.77 8.66 6.07
N THR A 55 6.61 9.15 6.98
CA THR A 55 7.13 8.37 8.11
C THR A 55 6.03 7.90 9.06
N GLY A 56 5.09 8.78 9.41
CA GLY A 56 3.94 8.43 10.24
C GLY A 56 3.04 7.42 9.55
N LEU A 57 2.69 7.68 8.27
CA LEU A 57 1.86 6.77 7.48
C LEU A 57 2.49 5.38 7.34
N PHE A 58 3.79 5.32 7.12
CA PHE A 58 4.48 4.04 6.96
C PHE A 58 4.55 3.28 8.29
N LYS A 59 4.68 3.98 9.43
CA LYS A 59 4.62 3.35 10.75
C LYS A 59 3.31 2.60 10.98
N ASP A 60 2.18 3.23 10.67
CA ASP A 60 0.86 2.58 10.81
C ASP A 60 0.78 1.32 9.94
N VAL A 61 1.29 1.38 8.70
CA VAL A 61 1.35 0.24 7.79
C VAL A 61 2.24 -0.88 8.34
N MET A 62 3.37 -0.56 8.97
CA MET A 62 4.23 -1.57 9.61
C MET A 62 3.52 -2.28 10.77
N ASP A 63 2.79 -1.53 11.60
CA ASP A 63 2.08 -2.07 12.76
C ASP A 63 0.95 -3.03 12.30
N GLU A 64 0.20 -2.67 11.26
CA GLU A 64 -0.84 -3.51 10.65
C GLU A 64 -0.25 -4.74 9.94
N ALA A 65 0.82 -4.55 9.15
CA ALA A 65 1.50 -5.63 8.46
C ALA A 65 2.06 -6.69 9.43
N LYS A 66 2.57 -6.25 10.58
CA LYS A 66 3.05 -7.11 11.65
C LYS A 66 1.94 -7.97 12.24
N ALA A 67 0.74 -7.43 12.42
CA ALA A 67 -0.42 -8.18 12.89
C ALA A 67 -0.84 -9.28 11.90
N GLU A 68 -0.62 -9.07 10.60
CA GLU A 68 -0.89 -10.05 9.54
C GLU A 68 0.32 -10.95 9.19
N GLY A 69 1.50 -10.70 9.74
CA GLY A 69 2.72 -11.44 9.42
C GLY A 69 3.22 -11.25 7.98
N LYS A 70 2.98 -10.07 7.39
CA LYS A 70 3.34 -9.74 5.99
C LYS A 70 4.38 -8.63 5.93
N THR A 71 5.06 -8.50 4.78
CA THR A 71 5.99 -7.40 4.51
C THR A 71 5.22 -6.09 4.23
N PRO A 72 5.47 -5.00 4.96
CA PRO A 72 4.76 -3.74 4.79
C PRO A 72 5.12 -3.06 3.46
N LEU A 73 4.10 -2.61 2.72
CA LEU A 73 4.28 -1.92 1.45
C LEU A 73 3.28 -0.76 1.32
N LEU A 74 3.77 0.47 1.39
CA LEU A 74 2.94 1.66 1.21
C LEU A 74 3.08 2.20 -0.22
N VAL A 75 1.96 2.24 -0.94
CA VAL A 75 1.87 2.84 -2.28
C VAL A 75 1.31 4.26 -2.16
N ILE A 76 2.10 5.26 -2.52
CA ILE A 76 1.66 6.66 -2.51
C ILE A 76 1.59 7.23 -3.92
N LYS A 77 0.58 8.08 -4.16
CA LYS A 77 0.44 8.81 -5.42
C LYS A 77 0.05 10.26 -5.20
N GLU A 78 0.85 11.19 -5.69
CA GLU A 78 0.51 12.62 -5.59
C GLU A 78 -0.56 12.99 -6.61
N LYS A 79 -1.53 13.77 -6.16
CA LYS A 79 -2.60 14.27 -7.02
C LYS A 79 -2.03 15.02 -8.21
N GLY A 80 -2.51 14.65 -9.41
CA GLY A 80 -2.06 15.28 -10.66
C GLY A 80 -0.70 14.81 -11.15
N LYS A 81 0.00 13.92 -10.42
CA LYS A 81 1.24 13.30 -10.89
C LYS A 81 0.98 11.94 -11.52
N HIS A 82 1.83 11.57 -12.48
CA HIS A 82 1.68 10.34 -13.24
C HIS A 82 2.22 9.12 -12.49
N SER A 83 3.32 9.28 -11.76
CA SER A 83 4.02 8.21 -11.05
C SER A 83 3.38 7.86 -9.70
N GLU A 84 3.61 6.61 -9.29
CA GLU A 84 3.37 6.11 -7.94
C GLU A 84 4.74 5.87 -7.29
N LEU A 85 4.86 6.13 -6.00
CA LEU A 85 6.03 5.74 -5.20
C LEU A 85 5.65 4.57 -4.31
N VAL A 86 6.63 3.70 -4.07
CA VAL A 86 6.54 2.59 -3.14
C VAL A 86 7.47 2.91 -1.97
N VAL A 87 6.95 2.75 -0.76
CA VAL A 87 7.70 2.93 0.48
C VAL A 87 7.70 1.59 1.20
N MET A 88 8.89 1.14 1.57
CA MET A 88 9.14 -0.08 2.33
C MET A 88 10.37 0.13 3.21
N ASP A 89 10.58 -0.76 4.17
CA ASP A 89 11.79 -0.72 4.97
C ASP A 89 13.02 -1.08 4.12
N MET A 90 14.16 -0.49 4.45
CA MET A 90 15.40 -0.76 3.74
C MET A 90 15.83 -2.23 3.86
N ALA A 91 15.61 -2.85 5.02
CA ALA A 91 15.92 -4.27 5.23
C ALA A 91 15.07 -5.17 4.32
N ASP A 92 13.78 -4.90 4.20
CA ASP A 92 12.88 -5.62 3.28
C ASP A 92 13.32 -5.43 1.82
N PHE A 93 13.67 -4.20 1.45
CA PHE A 93 14.17 -3.91 0.10
C PHE A 93 15.46 -4.69 -0.22
N MET A 94 16.42 -4.71 0.70
CA MET A 94 17.66 -5.47 0.54
C MET A 94 17.38 -6.97 0.42
N GLN A 95 16.46 -7.50 1.23
CA GLN A 95 16.07 -8.91 1.18
C GLN A 95 15.47 -9.29 -0.19
N ILE A 96 14.62 -8.44 -0.75
CA ILE A 96 13.93 -8.72 -2.03
C ILE A 96 14.87 -8.53 -3.23
N THR A 97 15.73 -7.52 -3.19
CA THR A 97 16.64 -7.22 -4.30
C THR A 97 17.93 -8.04 -4.27
N GLY A 98 18.26 -8.66 -3.13
CA GLY A 98 19.55 -9.31 -2.91
C GLY A 98 20.72 -8.33 -2.84
N ALA A 99 20.44 -7.03 -2.64
CA ALA A 99 21.47 -6.00 -2.49
C ALA A 99 22.31 -6.26 -1.22
N LYS A 100 23.62 -6.08 -1.34
CA LYS A 100 24.61 -6.23 -0.26
C LYS A 100 25.39 -4.95 -0.09
#